data_AF-A0A2S6AMN5-F1
#
_entry.id   AF-A0A2S6AMN5-F1
#
_cell.length_a   1.000
_cell.length_b   1.000
_cell.length_c   1.000
_cell.angle_alpha   90.00
_cell.angle_beta   90.00
_cell.angle_gamma   90.00
#
_symmetry.space_group_name_H-M   'P 1'
#
loop_
_entity.id
_entity.type
_entity.pdbx_description
1 polymer ?
#
loop_
_entity_poly.entity_id
_entity_poly.type
_entity_poly.pdbx_seq_one_letter_code
_entity_poly.pdbx_strand_id
1 'polypeptide(L)'
;MQRLRERIPESSIRDAISDLVGTIVDERHRVLAEAHTVFTAPAELRGSLDDGHAAEKVNAVLGQISDLSGVRVICVWDYFDGDFGGHSNFYVEDDDAIVELGGDLWDWLTESPDSPDCPAMPGKPADWFGCAAPDFLADDIAYDDGLHNYALGDHR
;
A
#
# COMPACT_ATOMS: atom_id res chain seq x y z
N MET A 1 -29.57 -21.70 -44.57
CA MET A 1 -29.21 -21.94 -43.15
C MET A 1 -27.73 -21.64 -42.97
N GLN A 2 -27.36 -20.38 -42.73
CA GLN A 2 -25.98 -19.98 -42.46
C GLN A 2 -26.01 -19.16 -41.18
N ARG A 3 -25.62 -19.78 -40.06
CA ARG A 3 -25.50 -19.10 -38.76
C ARG A 3 -24.22 -18.25 -38.82
N LEU A 4 -24.37 -16.93 -38.76
CA LEU A 4 -23.29 -16.02 -38.43
C LEU A 4 -22.74 -16.43 -37.06
N ARG A 5 -21.50 -16.91 -37.02
CA ARG A 5 -20.68 -16.86 -35.81
C ARG A 5 -20.09 -15.46 -35.77
N GLU A 6 -20.74 -14.55 -35.07
CA GLU A 6 -20.11 -13.28 -34.68
C GLU A 6 -18.94 -13.64 -33.76
N ARG A 7 -17.73 -13.59 -34.31
CA ARG A 7 -16.50 -13.60 -33.53
C ARG A 7 -16.44 -12.26 -32.82
N ILE A 8 -16.70 -12.24 -31.53
CA ILE A 8 -16.35 -11.09 -30.69
C ILE A 8 -14.83 -10.91 -30.84
N PRO A 9 -14.34 -9.74 -31.29
CA PRO A 9 -12.91 -9.49 -31.39
C PRO A 9 -12.28 -9.57 -30.00
N GLU A 10 -11.12 -10.22 -29.87
CA GLU A 10 -10.39 -10.30 -28.59
C GLU A 10 -10.08 -8.91 -28.01
N SER A 11 -9.92 -7.88 -28.86
CA SER A 11 -9.77 -6.49 -28.42
C SER A 11 -10.99 -5.98 -27.64
N SER A 12 -12.21 -6.34 -28.08
CA SER A 12 -13.45 -5.93 -27.42
C SER A 12 -13.64 -6.57 -26.04
N ILE A 13 -13.02 -7.73 -25.81
CA ILE A 13 -13.05 -8.42 -24.50
C ILE A 13 -12.02 -7.78 -23.58
N ARG A 14 -10.80 -7.51 -24.06
CA ARG A 14 -9.75 -6.84 -23.28
C ARG A 14 -10.19 -5.45 -22.81
N ASP A 15 -10.77 -4.66 -23.71
CA ASP A 15 -11.22 -3.31 -23.40
C ASP A 15 -12.34 -3.34 -22.35
N ALA A 16 -13.32 -4.25 -22.50
CA ALA A 16 -14.39 -4.42 -21.52
C ALA A 16 -13.89 -4.90 -20.14
N ILE A 17 -12.87 -5.75 -20.10
CA ILE A 17 -12.24 -6.16 -18.84
C ILE A 17 -11.50 -4.98 -18.20
N SER A 18 -10.77 -4.19 -18.99
CA SER A 18 -10.06 -3.01 -18.49
C SER A 18 -11.02 -1.98 -17.88
N ASP A 19 -12.13 -1.69 -18.57
CA ASP A 19 -13.16 -0.76 -18.09
C ASP A 19 -13.84 -1.27 -16.81
N LEU A 20 -14.10 -2.58 -16.74
CA LEU A 20 -14.68 -3.21 -15.55
C LEU A 20 -13.70 -3.15 -14.36
N VAL A 21 -12.42 -3.43 -14.58
CA VAL A 21 -11.39 -3.34 -13.53
C VAL A 21 -11.30 -1.90 -13.02
N GLY A 22 -11.26 -0.90 -13.90
CA GLY A 22 -11.26 0.51 -13.51
C GLY A 22 -12.47 0.86 -12.65
N THR A 23 -13.67 0.43 -13.06
CA THR A 23 -14.91 0.68 -12.29
C THR A 23 -14.89 0.03 -10.90
N ILE A 24 -14.36 -1.18 -10.78
CA ILE A 24 -14.26 -1.89 -9.50
C ILE A 24 -13.26 -1.19 -8.57
N VAL A 25 -12.12 -0.77 -9.10
CA VAL A 25 -11.10 -0.03 -8.33
C VAL A 25 -11.67 1.31 -7.85
N ASP A 26 -12.34 2.05 -8.72
CA ASP A 26 -12.95 3.34 -8.36
C ASP A 26 -14.02 3.20 -7.28
N GLU A 27 -14.88 2.19 -7.37
CA GLU A 27 -15.92 1.93 -6.37
C GLU A 27 -15.31 1.48 -5.03
N ARG A 28 -14.25 0.66 -5.06
CA ARG A 28 -13.51 0.29 -3.85
C ARG A 28 -12.89 1.53 -3.19
N HIS A 29 -12.22 2.38 -3.95
CA HIS A 29 -11.68 3.65 -3.44
C HIS A 29 -12.78 4.53 -2.85
N ARG A 30 -13.95 4.60 -3.48
CA ARG A 30 -15.10 5.36 -2.94
C ARG A 30 -15.56 4.82 -1.59
N VAL A 31 -15.73 3.50 -1.46
CA VAL A 31 -16.15 2.86 -0.21
C VAL A 31 -15.11 3.06 0.89
N LEU A 32 -13.82 2.88 0.58
CA LEU A 32 -12.72 3.12 1.50
C LEU A 32 -12.64 4.59 1.92
N ALA A 33 -12.87 5.50 0.98
CA ALA A 33 -12.91 6.93 1.25
C ALA A 33 -14.03 7.31 2.22
N GLU A 34 -15.18 6.64 2.16
CA GLU A 34 -16.29 6.85 3.09
C GLU A 34 -16.00 6.25 4.47
N ALA A 35 -15.26 5.14 4.54
CA ALA A 35 -14.92 4.47 5.80
C ALA A 35 -13.80 5.18 6.59
N HIS A 36 -12.81 5.77 5.91
CA HIS A 36 -11.59 6.31 6.54
C HIS A 36 -11.44 7.83 6.36
N THR A 37 -12.46 8.59 6.75
CA THR A 37 -12.54 10.04 6.51
C THR A 37 -11.82 10.91 7.55
N VAL A 38 -11.51 10.37 8.72
CA VAL A 38 -10.99 11.16 9.85
C VAL A 38 -9.59 10.68 10.21
N PHE A 39 -8.59 11.43 9.77
CA PHE A 39 -7.21 11.31 10.23
C PHE A 39 -6.65 12.71 10.47
N THR A 40 -6.16 12.93 11.69
CA THR A 40 -5.41 14.14 12.02
C THR A 40 -3.96 13.75 12.18
N ALA A 41 -3.15 14.08 11.19
CA ALA A 41 -1.73 13.75 11.18
C ALA A 41 -1.00 14.43 12.36
N PRO A 42 -0.43 13.66 13.30
CA PRO A 42 0.41 14.22 14.35
C PRO A 42 1.69 14.81 13.73
N ALA A 43 2.05 16.03 14.12
CA ALA A 43 3.17 16.75 13.50
C ALA A 43 4.52 16.05 13.75
N GLU A 44 4.64 15.31 14.85
CA GLU A 44 5.83 14.54 15.23
C GLU A 44 6.12 13.34 14.31
N LEU A 45 5.14 12.89 13.52
CA LEU A 45 5.33 11.77 12.60
C LEU A 45 5.90 12.21 11.24
N ARG A 46 5.81 13.50 10.90
CA ARG A 46 6.35 14.02 9.63
C ARG A 46 7.88 13.86 9.60
N GLY A 47 8.38 13.17 8.57
CA GLY A 47 9.79 12.81 8.40
C GLY A 47 10.35 11.95 9.54
N SER A 48 9.49 11.29 10.31
CA SER A 48 9.94 10.50 11.45
C SER A 48 10.77 9.28 11.04
N LEU A 49 10.77 8.87 9.77
CA LEU A 49 11.52 7.75 9.21
C LEU A 49 12.60 8.20 8.20
N ASP A 50 13.06 9.45 8.26
CA ASP A 50 13.98 10.03 7.26
C ASP A 50 15.42 9.47 7.25
N ASP A 51 16.00 9.22 8.41
CA ASP A 51 17.37 8.68 8.57
C ASP A 51 17.41 7.14 8.50
N GLY A 52 16.53 6.57 7.66
CA GLY A 52 16.20 5.16 7.67
C GLY A 52 15.40 4.75 8.91
N HIS A 53 14.95 3.50 8.89
CA HIS A 53 14.05 2.98 9.91
C HIS A 53 14.45 1.56 10.30
N ALA A 54 14.47 1.30 11.60
CA ALA A 54 14.56 -0.05 12.16
C ALA A 54 13.16 -0.60 12.40
N ALA A 55 13.01 -1.92 12.44
CA ALA A 55 11.71 -2.59 12.57
C ALA A 55 10.89 -2.10 13.77
N GLU A 56 11.51 -1.83 14.92
CA GLU A 56 10.79 -1.31 16.10
C GLU A 56 10.25 0.09 15.87
N LYS A 57 11.00 0.93 15.16
CA LYS A 57 10.59 2.29 14.83
C LYS A 57 9.44 2.28 13.81
N VAL A 58 9.52 1.39 12.82
CA VAL A 58 8.43 1.14 11.86
C VAL A 58 7.16 0.72 12.60
N ASN A 59 7.25 -0.27 13.50
CA ASN A 59 6.11 -0.74 14.28
C ASN A 59 5.46 0.37 15.10
N ALA A 60 6.26 1.21 15.76
CA ALA A 60 5.74 2.32 16.54
C ALA A 60 5.02 3.36 15.66
N VAL A 61 5.63 3.76 14.55
CA VAL A 61 5.08 4.80 13.66
C VAL A 61 3.86 4.29 12.90
N LEU A 62 3.95 3.15 12.24
CA LEU A 62 2.84 2.59 11.47
C LEU A 62 1.69 2.11 12.37
N GLY A 63 1.99 1.67 13.59
CA GLY A 63 0.98 1.41 14.62
C GLY A 63 0.17 2.66 14.95
N GLN A 64 0.85 3.78 15.22
CA GLN A 64 0.17 5.04 15.50
C GLN A 64 -0.65 5.54 14.29
N ILE A 65 -0.14 5.40 13.06
CA ILE A 65 -0.90 5.72 11.85
C ILE A 65 -2.16 4.86 11.76
N SER A 66 -2.03 3.55 12.00
CA SER A 66 -3.16 2.62 11.87
C SER A 66 -4.22 2.86 12.93
N ASP A 67 -3.82 3.12 14.18
CA ASP A 67 -4.74 3.46 15.27
C ASP A 67 -5.52 4.75 15.00
N LEU A 68 -4.88 5.75 14.39
CA LEU A 68 -5.48 7.06 14.14
C LEU A 68 -6.32 7.12 12.86
N SER A 69 -5.94 6.38 11.83
CA SER A 69 -6.60 6.40 10.51
C SER A 69 -7.61 5.26 10.32
N GLY A 70 -7.47 4.19 11.10
CA GLY A 70 -8.14 2.91 10.86
C GLY A 70 -7.63 2.17 9.63
N VAL A 71 -6.60 2.66 8.95
CA VAL A 71 -5.98 2.01 7.78
C VAL A 71 -4.73 1.28 8.21
N ARG A 72 -4.65 0.00 7.88
CA ARG A 72 -3.54 -0.86 8.25
C ARG A 72 -2.39 -0.70 7.25
N VAL A 73 -1.41 0.12 7.62
CA VAL A 73 -0.19 0.31 6.82
C VAL A 73 0.89 -0.64 7.31
N ILE A 74 1.56 -1.32 6.40
CA ILE A 74 2.56 -2.34 6.68
C ILE A 74 3.86 -2.03 5.95
N CYS A 75 4.98 -2.52 6.47
CA CYS A 75 6.30 -2.44 5.86
C CYS A 75 6.74 -3.83 5.44
N VAL A 76 7.09 -3.99 4.18
CA VAL A 76 7.57 -5.25 3.62
C VAL A 76 9.05 -5.10 3.31
N TRP A 77 9.85 -6.00 3.88
CA TRP A 77 11.29 -6.06 3.74
C TRP A 77 11.69 -7.16 2.76
N ASP A 78 12.84 -6.99 2.08
CA ASP A 78 13.36 -8.01 1.16
C ASP A 78 13.62 -9.35 1.86
N TYR A 79 14.11 -9.35 3.11
CA TYR A 79 14.39 -10.57 3.84
C TYR A 79 14.39 -10.41 5.36
N PHE A 80 14.34 -11.55 6.05
CA PHE A 80 14.57 -11.68 7.49
C PHE A 80 15.62 -12.79 7.76
N ASP A 81 16.75 -12.43 8.36
CA ASP A 81 17.81 -13.36 8.81
C ASP A 81 18.22 -13.04 10.25
N GLY A 82 17.26 -13.22 11.17
CA GLY A 82 17.40 -12.84 12.59
C GLY A 82 17.17 -11.34 12.86
N ASP A 83 17.19 -10.52 11.81
CA ASP A 83 16.72 -9.13 11.79
C ASP A 83 16.16 -8.81 10.38
N PHE A 84 15.36 -7.75 10.28
CA PHE A 84 14.83 -7.25 9.01
C PHE A 84 15.94 -6.54 8.21
N GLY A 85 16.02 -6.82 6.91
CA GLY A 85 17.08 -6.25 6.09
C GLY A 85 16.74 -6.16 4.61
N GLY A 86 17.63 -5.45 3.90
CA GLY A 86 17.46 -5.13 2.48
C GLY A 86 16.66 -3.85 2.26
N HIS A 87 16.07 -3.74 1.08
CA HIS A 87 15.11 -2.68 0.79
C HIS A 87 13.81 -2.96 1.54
N SER A 88 13.07 -1.89 1.80
CA SER A 88 11.70 -1.99 2.30
C SER A 88 10.81 -0.98 1.60
N ASN A 89 9.53 -1.33 1.52
CA ASN A 89 8.50 -0.47 0.97
C ASN A 89 7.22 -0.60 1.81
N PHE A 90 6.37 0.42 1.79
CA PHE A 90 5.10 0.40 2.53
C PHE A 90 3.96 0.03 1.62
N TYR A 91 3.02 -0.72 2.20
CA TYR A 91 1.83 -1.20 1.55
C TYR A 91 0.64 -1.01 2.48
N VAL A 92 -0.57 -1.08 1.92
CA VAL A 92 -1.80 -1.14 2.70
C VAL A 92 -2.32 -2.56 2.70
N GLU A 93 -2.55 -3.08 3.90
CA GLU A 93 -3.18 -4.39 4.12
C GLU A 93 -4.68 -4.17 4.34
N ASP A 94 -5.49 -4.81 3.51
CA ASP A 94 -6.95 -4.88 3.62
C ASP A 94 -7.36 -6.36 3.78
N ASP A 95 -8.58 -6.62 4.22
CA ASP A 95 -9.07 -7.97 4.56
C ASP A 95 -8.84 -9.02 3.45
N ASP A 96 -8.86 -8.58 2.19
CA ASP A 96 -8.76 -9.45 1.02
C ASP A 96 -7.41 -9.34 0.27
N ALA A 97 -6.58 -8.34 0.54
CA ALA A 97 -5.38 -8.07 -0.29
C ALA A 97 -4.37 -7.10 0.35
N ILE A 98 -3.12 -7.21 -0.10
CA ILE A 98 -2.09 -6.19 0.08
C ILE A 98 -2.00 -5.36 -1.20
N VAL A 99 -2.09 -4.04 -1.08
CA VAL A 99 -2.04 -3.08 -2.20
C VAL A 99 -0.91 -2.07 -2.00
N GLU A 100 -0.47 -1.45 -3.09
CA GLU A 100 0.53 -0.38 -3.03
C GLU A 100 0.06 0.76 -2.12
N LEU A 101 0.99 1.36 -1.38
CA LEU A 101 0.72 2.61 -0.67
C LEU A 101 0.63 3.76 -1.69
N GLY A 102 -0.56 4.33 -1.82
CA GLY A 102 -0.83 5.52 -2.62
C GLY A 102 -0.64 6.84 -1.87
N GLY A 103 -0.74 7.93 -2.61
CA GLY A 103 -0.72 9.28 -2.06
C GLY A 103 0.62 9.69 -1.45
N ASP A 104 0.57 10.63 -0.51
CA ASP A 104 1.74 11.33 0.01
C ASP A 104 2.31 10.70 1.30
N LEU A 105 1.72 9.61 1.81
CA LEU A 105 2.09 9.08 3.14
C LEU A 105 3.54 8.59 3.21
N TRP A 106 4.02 7.92 2.16
CA TRP A 106 5.42 7.45 2.09
C TRP A 106 6.38 8.62 2.25
N ASP A 107 6.34 9.57 1.31
CA ASP A 107 7.21 10.73 1.32
C ASP A 107 7.04 11.57 2.59
N TRP A 108 5.82 11.70 3.12
CA TRP A 108 5.58 12.43 4.36
C TRP A 108 6.25 11.79 5.58
N LEU A 109 6.46 10.47 5.59
CA LEU A 109 7.14 9.75 6.66
C LEU A 109 8.65 9.67 6.44
N THR A 110 9.11 9.48 5.21
CA THR A 110 10.51 9.13 4.89
C THR A 110 11.33 10.28 4.33
N GLU A 111 10.72 11.37 3.85
CA GLU A 111 11.47 12.56 3.46
C GLU A 111 11.77 13.43 4.67
N SER A 112 12.96 14.06 4.66
CA SER A 112 13.33 14.99 5.72
C SER A 112 12.31 16.14 5.82
N PRO A 113 11.85 16.55 7.00
CA PRO A 113 10.84 17.61 7.15
C PRO A 113 11.23 18.97 6.56
N ASP A 114 12.53 19.21 6.42
CA ASP A 114 13.14 20.41 5.85
C ASP A 114 13.33 20.31 4.31
N SER A 115 13.12 19.13 3.72
CA SER A 115 13.18 18.91 2.28
C SER A 115 12.00 19.60 1.59
N PRO A 116 12.21 20.27 0.44
CA PRO A 116 11.11 20.79 -0.38
C PRO A 116 10.24 19.67 -0.95
N ASP A 117 10.76 18.44 -1.02
CA ASP A 117 10.07 17.27 -1.54
C ASP A 117 9.22 16.57 -0.45
N CYS A 118 9.41 16.92 0.83
CA CYS A 118 8.61 16.39 1.93
C CYS A 118 7.21 17.04 1.95
N PRO A 119 6.13 16.28 1.70
CA PRO A 119 4.77 16.82 1.72
C PRO A 119 4.46 17.52 3.05
N ALA A 120 3.61 18.55 3.00
CA ALA A 120 3.16 19.22 4.23
C ALA A 120 2.19 18.36 5.04
N MET A 121 1.44 17.49 4.35
CA MET A 121 0.42 16.60 4.90
C MET A 121 0.53 15.24 4.21
N PRO A 122 0.18 14.12 4.89
CA PRO A 122 0.26 12.78 4.32
C PRO A 122 -0.89 12.42 3.37
N GLY A 123 -1.75 13.38 3.01
CA GLY A 123 -3.02 13.10 2.33
C GLY A 123 -4.10 12.51 3.26
N LYS A 124 -5.21 12.07 2.69
CA LYS A 124 -6.28 11.40 3.45
C LYS A 124 -6.06 9.88 3.40
N PRO A 125 -6.53 9.12 4.41
CA PRO A 125 -6.40 7.67 4.40
C PRO A 125 -7.03 6.99 3.17
N ALA A 126 -8.11 7.58 2.64
CA ALA A 126 -8.72 7.21 1.38
C ALA A 126 -7.75 7.13 0.20
N ASP A 127 -6.79 8.06 0.16
CA ASP A 127 -5.85 8.24 -0.95
C ASP A 127 -4.64 7.30 -0.80
N TRP A 128 -4.52 6.58 0.32
CA TRP A 128 -3.41 5.66 0.61
C TRP A 128 -3.58 4.29 -0.04
N PHE A 129 -4.76 3.99 -0.57
CA PHE A 129 -4.99 2.74 -1.29
C PHE A 129 -4.59 2.93 -2.76
N GLY A 130 -3.49 2.29 -3.16
CA GLY A 130 -2.99 2.28 -4.52
C GLY A 130 -3.53 1.12 -5.35
N CYS A 131 -2.79 0.77 -6.40
CA CYS A 131 -3.11 -0.41 -7.22
C CYS A 131 -2.72 -1.70 -6.50
N ALA A 132 -3.14 -2.86 -7.04
CA ALA A 132 -2.63 -4.14 -6.56
C ALA A 132 -1.10 -4.18 -6.62
N ALA A 133 -0.45 -4.57 -5.52
CA ALA A 133 1.01 -4.63 -5.44
C ALA A 133 1.56 -5.59 -6.50
N PRO A 134 2.34 -5.11 -7.49
CA PRO A 134 2.88 -5.95 -8.55
C PRO A 134 4.13 -6.70 -8.11
N ASP A 135 4.72 -6.31 -6.97
CA ASP A 135 6.08 -6.69 -6.58
C ASP A 135 6.17 -8.07 -5.92
N PHE A 136 5.10 -8.53 -5.29
CA PHE A 136 5.04 -9.84 -4.62
C PHE A 136 3.60 -10.33 -4.45
N LEU A 137 3.43 -11.62 -4.21
CA LEU A 137 2.18 -12.25 -3.80
C LEU A 137 2.19 -12.47 -2.28
N ALA A 138 1.01 -12.53 -1.65
CA ALA A 138 0.90 -12.81 -0.22
C ALA A 138 1.62 -14.12 0.19
N ASP A 139 1.67 -15.12 -0.70
CA ASP A 139 2.38 -16.39 -0.47
C ASP A 139 3.92 -16.25 -0.48
N ASP A 140 4.46 -15.10 -0.92
CA ASP A 140 5.89 -14.79 -0.92
C ASP A 140 6.37 -14.27 0.44
N ILE A 141 5.45 -13.90 1.34
CA ILE A 141 5.75 -13.47 2.71
C ILE A 141 6.23 -14.68 3.51
N ALA A 142 7.51 -14.68 3.89
CA ALA A 142 8.13 -15.75 4.67
C ALA A 142 8.18 -15.46 6.17
N TYR A 143 8.05 -14.19 6.56
CA TYR A 143 8.08 -13.79 7.96
C TYR A 143 7.10 -12.65 8.23
N ASP A 144 6.46 -12.72 9.39
CA ASP A 144 5.51 -11.74 9.94
C ASP A 144 5.85 -11.57 11.43
N ASP A 145 6.12 -10.34 11.87
CA ASP A 145 6.38 -10.04 13.28
C ASP A 145 5.10 -9.96 14.14
N GLY A 146 3.93 -10.11 13.54
CA GLY A 146 2.61 -9.95 14.14
C GLY A 146 2.21 -8.50 14.38
N LEU A 147 3.01 -7.55 13.90
CA LEU A 147 2.81 -6.11 13.98
C LEU A 147 2.86 -5.55 12.57
N HIS A 148 3.71 -4.59 12.24
CA HIS A 148 3.70 -3.87 10.95
C HIS A 148 4.87 -4.26 10.05
N ASN A 149 5.69 -5.26 10.40
CA ASN A 149 6.79 -5.71 9.54
C ASN A 149 6.57 -7.12 9.03
N TYR A 150 6.62 -7.24 7.70
CA TYR A 150 6.69 -8.50 6.99
C TYR A 150 8.01 -8.61 6.26
N ALA A 151 8.49 -9.81 6.00
CA ALA A 151 9.62 -10.02 5.11
C ALA A 151 9.32 -11.07 4.06
N LEU A 152 9.79 -10.83 2.86
CA LEU A 152 9.74 -11.79 1.76
C LEU A 152 10.71 -12.94 2.04
N GLY A 153 10.40 -14.10 1.48
CA GLY A 153 11.34 -15.21 1.41
C GLY A 153 12.41 -14.96 0.37
N ASP A 154 13.61 -15.47 0.61
CA ASP A 154 14.72 -15.43 -0.36
C ASP A 154 14.28 -16.17 -1.65
N HIS A 155 13.79 -15.44 -2.65
CA HIS A 155 13.50 -15.96 -3.99
C HIS A 155 14.84 -16.21 -4.69
N ARG A 156 15.45 -17.35 -4.40
CA ARG A 156 16.59 -17.86 -5.17
C ARG A 156 16.23 -18.14 -6.62
#